data_AF-A0A166EH87-F1
#
_entry.id   AF-A0A166EH87-F1
#
_cell.length_a   1.000
_cell.length_b   1.000
_cell.length_c   1.000
_cell.angle_alpha   90.00
_cell.angle_beta   90.00
_cell.angle_gamma   90.00
#
_symmetry.space_group_name_H-M   'P 1'
#
loop_
_entity.id
_entity.type
_entity.pdbx_description
1 polymer ?
#
loop_
_entity_poly.entity_id
_entity_poly.type
_entity_poly.pdbx_seq_one_letter_code
_entity_poly.pdbx_strand_id
1 'polypeptide(L)'
;MAMDPRLRRNPASILVVEKVLKLAHNCLAPSRQTRPVMQKCAEILWRIRKEYNEKSLNTAALPIANSANVVQGDARKNRHTYFGIEDSESYRFRSA
;
A
#
# COMPACT_ATOMS: atom_id res chain seq x y z
N MET A 1 -15.81 -14.20 4.35
CA MET A 1 -14.59 -13.52 4.83
C MET A 1 -14.84 -12.02 4.86
N ALA A 2 -14.70 -11.38 6.01
CA ALA A 2 -14.89 -9.94 6.14
C ALA A 2 -13.55 -9.20 5.90
N MET A 3 -13.54 -8.18 5.03
CA MET A 3 -12.40 -7.25 4.92
C MET A 3 -12.44 -6.22 6.05
N ASP A 4 -11.28 -5.67 6.46
CA ASP A 4 -11.16 -4.59 7.46
C ASP A 4 -12.20 -3.48 7.14
N PRO A 5 -13.09 -3.11 8.08
CA PRO A 5 -14.09 -2.05 7.85
C PRO A 5 -13.50 -0.71 7.42
N ARG A 6 -12.24 -0.42 7.79
CA ARG A 6 -11.53 0.80 7.38
C ARG A 6 -11.01 0.74 5.94
N LEU A 7 -10.97 -0.45 5.34
CA LEU A 7 -10.57 -0.62 3.95
C LEU A 7 -11.77 -0.33 3.03
N ARG A 8 -11.63 0.68 2.15
CA ARG A 8 -12.63 0.97 1.13
C ARG A 8 -12.87 -0.26 0.26
N ARG A 9 -14.10 -0.75 0.24
CA ARG A 9 -14.49 -1.89 -0.61
C ARG A 9 -14.73 -1.40 -2.03
N ASN A 10 -13.83 -1.74 -2.93
CA ASN A 10 -13.98 -1.54 -4.37
C ASN A 10 -13.35 -2.74 -5.10
N PRO A 11 -13.61 -2.93 -6.41
CA PRO A 11 -13.07 -4.07 -7.16
C PRO A 11 -11.55 -4.18 -7.13
N ALA A 12 -10.82 -3.06 -7.14
CA ALA A 12 -9.36 -3.05 -7.05
C ALA A 12 -8.87 -3.52 -5.68
N SER A 13 -9.49 -3.03 -4.59
CA SER A 13 -9.15 -3.41 -3.22
C SER A 13 -9.45 -4.88 -2.93
N ILE A 14 -10.57 -5.41 -3.44
CA ILE A 14 -10.91 -6.84 -3.32
C ILE A 14 -9.83 -7.69 -3.99
N LEU A 15 -9.44 -7.34 -5.21
CA LEU A 15 -8.41 -8.06 -5.96
C LEU A 15 -7.04 -8.02 -5.28
N VAL A 16 -6.66 -6.88 -4.71
CA VAL A 16 -5.42 -6.75 -3.94
C VAL A 16 -5.45 -7.68 -2.73
N VAL A 17 -6.53 -7.66 -1.95
CA VAL A 17 -6.68 -8.50 -0.75
C VAL A 17 -6.59 -9.98 -1.13
N GLU A 18 -7.26 -10.40 -2.20
CA GLU A 18 -7.18 -11.79 -2.67
C GLU A 18 -5.74 -12.20 -3.03
N LYS A 19 -5.01 -11.35 -3.75
CA LYS A 19 -3.62 -11.65 -4.15
C LYS A 19 -2.66 -11.66 -2.95
N VAL A 20 -2.82 -10.73 -2.00
CA VAL A 20 -2.02 -10.68 -0.78
C VAL A 20 -2.28 -11.92 0.08
N LEU A 21 -3.54 -12.33 0.23
CA LEU A 21 -3.89 -13.55 0.96
C LEU A 21 -3.32 -14.82 0.30
N LYS A 22 -3.32 -14.90 -1.04
CA LYS A 22 -2.66 -15.99 -1.78
C LYS A 22 -1.14 -16.01 -1.50
N LEU A 23 -0.48 -14.86 -1.47
CA LEU A 23 0.93 -14.78 -1.10
C LEU A 23 1.16 -15.22 0.35
N ALA A 24 0.34 -14.74 1.29
CA ALA A 24 0.43 -15.09 2.70
C ALA A 24 0.28 -16.61 2.91
N HIS A 25 -0.66 -17.25 2.21
CA HIS A 25 -0.80 -18.71 2.22
C HIS A 25 0.50 -19.42 1.81
N ASN A 26 1.16 -18.97 0.74
CA ASN A 26 2.43 -19.54 0.29
C ASN A 26 3.57 -19.29 1.29
N CYS A 27 3.60 -18.11 1.94
CA CYS A 27 4.56 -17.81 3.00
C CYS A 27 4.36 -18.71 4.24
N LEU A 28 3.14 -19.19 4.47
CA LEU A 28 2.76 -20.06 5.57
C LEU A 28 2.83 -21.55 5.21
N ALA A 29 3.42 -21.92 4.06
CA ALA A 29 3.49 -23.31 3.64
C ALA A 29 4.12 -24.23 4.72
N PRO A 30 3.65 -25.47 4.89
CA PRO A 30 4.12 -26.34 5.98
C PRO A 30 5.64 -26.62 5.94
N SER A 31 6.18 -26.81 4.74
CA SER A 31 7.62 -27.00 4.51
C SER A 31 8.33 -25.67 4.31
N ARG A 32 9.52 -25.52 4.89
CA ARG A 32 10.37 -24.34 4.67
C ARG A 32 10.82 -24.20 3.22
N GLN A 33 11.01 -25.33 2.52
CA GLN A 33 11.52 -25.32 1.14
C GLN A 33 10.47 -24.86 0.12
N THR A 34 9.18 -24.99 0.44
CA THR A 34 8.09 -24.56 -0.44
C THR A 34 7.70 -23.09 -0.21
N ARG A 35 8.19 -22.47 0.87
CA ARG A 35 7.96 -21.05 1.12
C ARG A 35 8.79 -20.21 0.14
N PRO A 36 8.23 -19.11 -0.37
CA PRO A 36 8.99 -18.19 -1.21
C PRO A 36 10.11 -17.51 -0.42
N VAL A 37 11.22 -17.25 -1.09
CA VAL A 37 12.28 -16.36 -0.57
C VAL A 37 11.76 -14.91 -0.49
N MET A 38 12.31 -14.12 0.43
CA MET A 38 11.86 -12.74 0.67
C MET A 38 11.93 -11.87 -0.59
N GLN A 39 12.95 -12.05 -1.44
CA GLN A 39 13.06 -11.38 -2.74
C GLN A 39 11.82 -11.63 -3.60
N LYS A 40 11.34 -12.88 -3.64
CA LYS A 40 10.16 -13.24 -4.42
C LYS A 40 8.89 -12.62 -3.86
N CYS A 41 8.75 -12.57 -2.53
CA CYS A 41 7.66 -11.86 -1.87
C CYS A 41 7.64 -10.38 -2.26
N ALA A 42 8.81 -9.71 -2.25
CA ALA A 42 8.93 -8.31 -2.61
C ALA A 42 8.54 -8.06 -4.08
N GLU A 43 8.98 -8.92 -5.01
CA GLU A 43 8.57 -8.85 -6.43
C GLU A 43 7.05 -8.95 -6.60
N ILE A 44 6.44 -9.92 -5.93
CA ILE A 44 4.99 -10.16 -6.01
C ILE A 44 4.23 -8.96 -5.42
N LEU A 45 4.63 -8.47 -4.25
CA LEU A 45 4.02 -7.30 -3.62
C LEU A 45 4.15 -6.05 -4.47
N TRP A 46 5.30 -5.85 -5.13
CA TRP A 46 5.51 -4.74 -6.04
C TRP A 46 4.55 -4.80 -7.24
N ARG A 47 4.35 -5.99 -7.83
CA ARG A 47 3.37 -6.19 -8.91
C ARG A 47 1.94 -5.92 -8.45
N ILE A 48 1.54 -6.44 -7.29
CA ILE A 48 0.21 -6.18 -6.69
C ILE A 48 -0.03 -4.67 -6.53
N ARG A 49 0.95 -3.95 -5.96
CA ARG A 49 0.88 -2.50 -5.79
C ARG A 49 0.75 -1.76 -7.14
N LYS A 50 1.50 -2.19 -8.15
CA LYS A 50 1.44 -1.60 -9.50
C LYS A 50 0.04 -1.79 -10.11
N GLU A 51 -0.49 -3.01 -10.09
CA GLU A 51 -1.83 -3.30 -10.63
C GLU A 51 -2.95 -2.53 -9.92
N TYR A 52 -2.84 -2.36 -8.60
CA TYR A 52 -3.79 -1.56 -7.84
C TYR A 52 -3.81 -0.11 -8.32
N ASN A 53 -2.63 0.48 -8.48
CA ASN A 53 -2.50 1.86 -8.95
C ASN A 53 -3.09 2.03 -10.35
N GLU A 54 -2.81 1.10 -11.27
CA GLU A 54 -3.39 1.11 -12.62
C GLU A 54 -4.92 1.06 -12.59
N LYS A 55 -5.51 0.17 -11.78
CA LYS A 55 -6.99 0.05 -11.66
C LYS A 55 -7.64 1.24 -10.95
N SER A 56 -6.94 1.79 -9.96
CA SER A 56 -7.35 3.00 -9.24
C SER A 56 -7.41 4.20 -10.18
N LEU A 57 -6.37 4.39 -11.02
CA LEU A 57 -6.32 5.48 -12.00
C LEU A 57 -7.43 5.35 -13.05
N ASN A 58 -7.69 4.13 -13.55
CA ASN A 58 -8.76 3.90 -14.52
C ASN A 58 -10.16 4.16 -13.96
N THR A 59 -10.37 3.94 -12.65
CA THR A 59 -11.63 4.28 -11.98
C THR A 59 -11.81 5.79 -11.84
N ALA A 60 -10.72 6.54 -11.66
CA ALA A 60 -10.74 8.01 -11.60
C ALA A 60 -10.95 8.68 -12.98
N ALA A 61 -10.66 7.96 -14.07
CA ALA A 61 -10.80 8.45 -15.44
C ALA A 61 -12.22 8.26 -16.04
N LEU A 62 -13.15 7.63 -15.32
CA LEU A 62 -14.55 7.61 -15.72
C LEU A 62 -15.17 8.99 -15.44
N PRO A 63 -15.75 9.69 -16.43
CA PRO A 63 -16.34 11.00 -16.24
C PRO A 63 -17.68 10.85 -15.53
N ILE A 64 -17.67 10.68 -14.21
CA ILE A 64 -18.85 10.96 -13.41
C ILE A 64 -18.87 12.48 -13.25
N ALA A 65 -19.61 13.13 -14.15
CA ALA A 65 -20.04 14.50 -13.95
C ALA A 65 -20.84 14.56 -12.65
N ASN A 66 -20.18 14.91 -11.55
CA ASN A 66 -20.77 15.55 -10.38
C ASN A 66 -19.66 16.25 -9.62
N SER A 67 -19.67 17.57 -9.78
CA SER A 67 -18.88 18.58 -9.09
C SER A 67 -18.88 18.36 -7.56
N ALA A 68 -17.71 18.17 -6.98
CA ALA A 68 -17.40 18.59 -5.62
C ALA A 68 -15.88 18.70 -5.47
N ASN A 69 -15.42 19.92 -5.17
CA ASN A 69 -14.02 20.32 -4.98
C ASN A 69 -13.19 19.29 -4.19
N VAL A 70 -12.28 18.58 -4.87
CA VAL A 70 -11.14 17.94 -4.21
C VAL A 70 -9.96 18.88 -4.37
N VAL A 71 -9.65 19.58 -3.27
CA VAL A 71 -8.44 20.38 -3.14
C VAL A 71 -7.24 19.52 -3.56
N GLN A 72 -6.54 19.98 -4.59
CA GLN A 72 -5.27 19.44 -5.08
C GLN A 72 -4.23 19.58 -3.96
N GLY A 73 -4.20 18.64 -3.01
CA GLY A 73 -3.18 18.58 -1.97
C GLY A 73 -1.87 18.06 -2.57
N ASP A 74 -0.86 18.93 -2.64
CA ASP A 74 0.48 18.61 -3.13
C ASP A 74 1.02 17.29 -2.58
N ALA A 75 1.05 16.25 -3.43
CA ALA A 75 1.47 14.88 -3.11
C ALA A 75 2.94 14.76 -2.64
N ARG A 76 3.70 15.86 -2.62
CA ARG A 76 5.09 15.89 -2.13
C ARG A 76 5.20 16.04 -0.61
N LYS A 77 4.23 16.67 0.06
CA LYS A 77 4.33 16.94 1.52
C LYS A 77 3.94 15.75 2.40
N ASN A 78 3.08 14.85 1.89
CA ASN A 78 2.44 13.82 2.74
C ASN A 78 3.27 12.55 2.98
N ARG A 79 4.52 12.47 2.46
CA ARG A 79 5.40 11.31 2.76
C ARG A 79 6.10 11.43 4.11
N HIS A 80 6.31 12.65 4.58
CA HIS A 80 7.08 12.88 5.80
C HIS A 80 6.24 12.64 7.06
N THR A 81 4.93 12.92 6.99
CA THR A 81 3.98 12.77 8.10
C THR A 81 3.56 11.32 8.38
N TYR A 82 3.60 10.43 7.39
CA TYR A 82 3.16 9.03 7.58
C TYR A 82 4.15 8.18 8.40
N PHE A 83 5.40 8.62 8.52
CA PHE A 83 6.44 7.91 9.29
C PHE A 83 6.71 8.51 10.67
N GLY A 84 5.94 9.52 11.11
CA GLY A 84 6.02 10.04 12.48
C GLY A 84 7.41 10.54 12.88
N ILE A 85 8.16 11.15 11.96
CA ILE A 85 9.38 11.86 12.29
C ILE A 85 8.94 13.24 12.78
N GLU A 86 8.58 13.34 14.05
CA GLU A 86 8.51 14.61 14.74
C GLU A 86 9.95 15.13 14.88
N ASP A 87 10.25 16.29 14.29
CA ASP A 87 11.50 17.03 14.50
C ASP A 87 11.52 17.54 15.95
N SER A 88 11.80 16.64 16.89
CA SER A 88 12.13 16.97 18.28
C SER A 88 13.64 17.25 18.36
N GLU A 89 13.95 18.53 18.42
CA GLU A 89 15.13 19.16 19.02
C GLU A 89 16.47 18.39 18.95
N SER A 90 17.32 18.81 18.00
CA SER A 90 18.77 19.02 18.15
C SER A 90 19.50 18.27 19.29
N TYR A 91 19.66 16.95 19.21
CA TYR A 91 20.72 16.27 19.96
C TYR A 91 22.04 16.40 19.21
N ARG A 92 22.79 17.44 19.57
CA ARG A 92 24.18 17.65 19.13
C ARG A 92 25.05 16.64 19.88
N PHE A 93 25.43 15.54 19.23
CA PHE A 93 26.52 14.69 19.73
C PHE A 93 27.79 15.55 19.84
N ARG A 94 28.21 15.83 21.08
CA ARG A 94 29.54 16.37 21.36
C ARG A 94 30.43 15.20 21.75
N SER A 95 31.43 14.92 20.90
CA SER A 95 32.54 14.04 21.24
C SER A 95 33.75 14.89 21.59
N ALA A 96 34.13 14.90 22.87
CA ALA A 96 35.47 15.04 23.46
C ALA A 96 35.31 15.11 24.98
#